data_AF-A0A962K5S4-F1
#
_entry.id   AF-A0A962K5S4-F1
#
_cell.length_a   1.000
_cell.length_b   1.000
_cell.length_c   1.000
_cell.angle_alpha   90.00
_cell.angle_beta   90.00
_cell.angle_gamma   90.00
#
_symmetry.space_group_name_H-M   'P 1'
#
loop_
_entity.id
_entity.type
_entity.pdbx_description
1 polymer ?
#
loop_
_entity_poly.entity_id
_entity_poly.type
_entity_poly.pdbx_seq_one_letter_code
_entity_poly.pdbx_strand_id
1 'polypeptide(L)'
;MQEQIRWQQENGSHTAALESIDKALQLLRIDGGPENQAQLPLLEKRLDSLQALGRLADIDKQYQAILHLYRRWFGAEDVRTATLLGRMAEWQMEVFYQELLTPFEEASGVANSDQQRQLAFDMLKQSQVNLIDAIKTHLTAGNWPSPELQQLEEHLLESYYLFAWRQVLETDPDPSLSNRTPRRGSVYKRVNMDSNEFIQAFNQGLLVLERLLTYQQQTPDRNPADEAKVLVALADWHLLFGHNKEAMSIYREASKSMTTEPGEKAWELDPVQPVVIPTFTHYVEQPFSTDFEEGSDYIDVSFSVTRYGRARNIEISRFSDQLDDEVPKRLLSWLKRSQFRPRFVGNEIDESEMRLRYYCQ
;
A
#
# COMPACT_ATOMS: atom_id res chain seq x y z
N MET A 1 -39.57 -6.82 3.67
CA MET A 1 -38.41 -7.25 4.50
C MET A 1 -37.13 -6.51 4.12
N GLN A 2 -36.74 -6.42 2.84
CA GLN A 2 -35.55 -5.65 2.43
C GLN A 2 -35.62 -4.15 2.75
N GLU A 3 -36.78 -3.51 2.58
CA GLU A 3 -36.98 -2.10 2.96
C GLU A 3 -36.81 -1.87 4.47
N GLN A 4 -37.26 -2.81 5.30
CA GLN A 4 -37.09 -2.76 6.75
C GLN A 4 -35.61 -2.88 7.14
N ILE A 5 -34.88 -3.80 6.52
CA ILE A 5 -33.42 -3.96 6.75
C ILE A 5 -32.71 -2.66 6.38
N ARG A 6 -33.02 -2.09 5.21
CA ARG A 6 -32.45 -0.82 4.77
C ARG A 6 -32.74 0.31 5.77
N TRP A 7 -33.99 0.46 6.19
CA TRP A 7 -34.36 1.47 7.20
C TRP A 7 -33.64 1.25 8.54
N GLN A 8 -33.47 0.01 8.99
CA GLN A 8 -32.72 -0.28 10.22
C GLN A 8 -31.25 0.11 10.10
N GLN A 9 -30.62 -0.15 8.94
CA GLN A 9 -29.24 0.25 8.67
C GLN A 9 -29.09 1.79 8.64
N GLU A 10 -30.00 2.48 7.94
CA GLU A 10 -29.99 3.95 7.82
C GLU A 10 -30.17 4.65 9.18
N ASN A 11 -30.86 4.02 10.14
CA ASN A 11 -31.01 4.55 11.51
C ASN A 11 -29.94 4.04 12.49
N GLY A 12 -28.84 3.43 12.00
CA GLY A 12 -27.76 2.90 12.84
C GLY A 12 -28.14 1.66 13.68
N SER A 13 -29.33 1.09 13.48
CA SER A 13 -29.82 -0.09 14.21
C SER A 13 -29.29 -1.39 13.60
N HIS A 14 -27.96 -1.51 13.48
CA HIS A 14 -27.29 -2.60 12.78
C HIS A 14 -27.50 -3.98 13.43
N THR A 15 -27.66 -4.06 14.75
CA THR A 15 -27.97 -5.32 15.44
C THR A 15 -29.36 -5.87 15.06
N ALA A 16 -30.37 -5.00 15.02
CA ALA A 16 -31.72 -5.35 14.58
C ALA A 16 -31.77 -5.69 13.07
N ALA A 17 -30.93 -5.02 12.27
CA ALA A 17 -30.75 -5.36 10.86
C ALA A 17 -30.20 -6.78 10.70
N LEU A 18 -29.18 -7.16 11.48
CA LEU A 18 -28.62 -8.53 11.45
C LEU A 18 -29.66 -9.59 11.80
N GLU A 19 -30.47 -9.39 12.83
CA GLU A 19 -31.55 -10.33 13.17
C GLU A 19 -32.58 -10.47 12.05
N SER A 20 -32.91 -9.35 11.40
CA SER A 20 -33.87 -9.32 10.29
C SER A 20 -33.30 -10.02 9.05
N ILE A 21 -32.01 -9.82 8.77
CA ILE A 21 -31.27 -10.51 7.71
C ILE A 21 -31.20 -12.01 7.98
N ASP A 22 -30.89 -12.44 9.20
CA ASP A 22 -30.77 -13.86 9.55
C ASP A 22 -32.10 -14.59 9.35
N LYS A 23 -33.23 -13.98 9.74
CA LYS A 23 -34.59 -14.52 9.48
C LYS A 23 -34.88 -14.60 7.97
N ALA A 24 -34.52 -13.55 7.21
CA ALA A 24 -34.71 -13.52 5.76
C ALA A 24 -33.92 -14.63 5.06
N LEU A 25 -32.67 -14.84 5.46
CA LEU A 25 -31.80 -15.90 4.92
C LEU A 25 -32.35 -17.28 5.24
N GLN A 26 -32.87 -17.52 6.45
CA GLN A 26 -33.50 -18.80 6.80
C GLN A 26 -34.68 -19.13 5.87
N LEU A 27 -35.57 -18.16 5.60
CA LEU A 27 -36.69 -18.36 4.69
C LEU A 27 -36.22 -18.68 3.26
N LEU A 28 -35.25 -17.93 2.73
CA LEU A 28 -34.71 -18.18 1.39
C LEU A 28 -34.04 -19.56 1.26
N ARG A 29 -33.42 -20.05 2.33
CA ARG A 29 -32.78 -21.38 2.38
C ARG A 29 -33.80 -22.50 2.47
N ILE A 30 -34.94 -22.27 3.13
CA ILE A 30 -36.05 -23.22 3.16
C ILE A 30 -36.69 -23.33 1.77
N ASP A 31 -36.93 -22.18 1.13
CA ASP A 31 -37.66 -22.13 -0.15
C ASP A 31 -36.81 -22.58 -1.34
N GLY A 32 -35.53 -22.17 -1.38
CA GLY A 32 -34.64 -22.39 -2.54
C GLY A 32 -33.39 -23.22 -2.25
N GLY A 33 -33.25 -23.76 -1.04
CA GLY A 33 -32.08 -24.51 -0.60
C GLY A 33 -30.90 -23.64 -0.12
N PRO A 34 -29.86 -24.26 0.48
CA PRO A 34 -28.73 -23.55 1.08
C PRO A 34 -27.87 -22.77 0.07
N GLU A 35 -27.93 -23.13 -1.20
CA GLU A 35 -27.16 -22.51 -2.29
C GLU A 35 -28.02 -21.57 -3.16
N ASN A 36 -29.16 -21.08 -2.67
CA ASN A 36 -30.02 -20.15 -3.39
C ASN A 36 -29.31 -18.81 -3.68
N GLN A 37 -29.19 -18.43 -4.96
CA GLN A 37 -28.57 -17.17 -5.41
C GLN A 37 -29.27 -15.91 -4.87
N ALA A 38 -30.57 -15.99 -4.57
CA ALA A 38 -31.33 -14.88 -4.00
C ALA A 38 -30.83 -14.46 -2.60
N GLN A 39 -29.97 -15.27 -1.95
CA GLN A 39 -29.34 -14.92 -0.68
C GLN A 39 -28.28 -13.83 -0.81
N LEU A 40 -27.64 -13.68 -1.98
CA LEU A 40 -26.46 -12.82 -2.13
C LEU A 40 -26.70 -11.37 -1.68
N PRO A 41 -27.77 -10.67 -2.09
CA PRO A 41 -28.00 -9.29 -1.64
C PRO A 41 -28.17 -9.17 -0.12
N LEU A 42 -28.70 -10.19 0.55
CA LEU A 42 -28.83 -10.20 2.02
C LEU A 42 -27.49 -10.49 2.70
N LEU A 43 -26.67 -11.35 2.12
CA LEU A 43 -25.32 -11.63 2.60
C LEU A 43 -24.42 -10.38 2.48
N GLU A 44 -24.56 -9.60 1.41
CA GLU A 44 -23.87 -8.32 1.25
C GLU A 44 -24.37 -7.28 2.27
N LYS A 45 -25.69 -7.13 2.46
CA LYS A 45 -26.22 -6.25 3.52
C LYS A 45 -25.78 -6.62 4.93
N ARG A 46 -25.49 -7.91 5.15
CA ARG A 46 -24.93 -8.38 6.41
C ARG A 46 -23.52 -7.83 6.61
N LEU A 47 -22.69 -7.78 5.56
CA LEU A 47 -21.34 -7.19 5.62
C LEU A 47 -21.43 -5.72 6.05
N ASP A 48 -22.31 -4.91 5.45
CA ASP A 48 -22.48 -3.50 5.82
C ASP A 48 -22.77 -3.34 7.32
N SER A 49 -23.64 -4.19 7.85
CA SER A 49 -24.05 -4.15 9.25
C SER A 49 -22.93 -4.64 10.19
N LEU A 50 -22.14 -5.62 9.77
CA LEU A 50 -21.00 -6.12 10.53
C LEU A 50 -19.84 -5.12 10.55
N GLN A 51 -19.59 -4.45 9.41
CA GLN A 51 -18.62 -3.36 9.29
C GLN A 51 -18.97 -2.19 10.21
N ALA A 52 -20.23 -1.74 10.19
CA ALA A 52 -20.69 -0.67 11.07
C ALA A 52 -20.60 -1.01 12.57
N LEU A 53 -20.62 -2.30 12.91
CA LEU A 53 -20.45 -2.78 14.29
C LEU A 53 -18.99 -3.13 14.65
N GLY A 54 -18.03 -3.00 13.72
CA GLY A 54 -16.62 -3.35 13.94
C GLY A 54 -16.38 -4.84 14.21
N ARG A 55 -17.27 -5.74 13.77
CA ARG A 55 -17.19 -7.18 14.07
C ARG A 55 -16.28 -7.93 13.09
N LEU A 56 -14.98 -7.61 13.10
CA LEU A 56 -13.99 -8.10 12.12
C LEU A 56 -14.02 -9.62 11.89
N ALA A 57 -14.03 -10.42 12.96
CA ALA A 57 -14.05 -11.88 12.85
C ALA A 57 -15.32 -12.44 12.19
N ASP A 58 -16.44 -11.72 12.30
CA ASP A 58 -17.70 -12.13 11.66
C ASP A 58 -17.76 -11.64 10.21
N ILE A 59 -17.12 -10.52 9.89
CA ILE A 59 -16.94 -10.05 8.50
C ILE A 59 -16.11 -11.08 7.71
N ASP A 60 -14.98 -11.53 8.25
CA ASP A 60 -14.15 -12.56 7.59
C ASP A 60 -14.97 -13.84 7.33
N LYS A 61 -15.65 -14.38 8.35
CA LYS A 61 -16.54 -15.55 8.18
C LYS A 61 -17.60 -15.33 7.11
N GLN A 62 -18.17 -14.12 7.06
CA GLN A 62 -19.20 -13.76 6.08
C GLN A 62 -18.62 -13.73 4.66
N TYR A 63 -17.43 -13.17 4.46
CA TYR A 63 -16.71 -13.21 3.19
C TYR A 63 -16.39 -14.65 2.76
N GLN A 64 -15.90 -15.49 3.66
CA GLN A 64 -15.65 -16.91 3.36
C GLN A 64 -16.92 -17.65 2.93
N ALA A 65 -18.07 -17.35 3.56
CA ALA A 65 -19.35 -17.92 3.18
C ALA A 65 -19.80 -17.47 1.78
N ILE A 66 -19.62 -16.19 1.45
CA ILE A 66 -19.93 -15.65 0.11
C ILE A 66 -18.99 -16.27 -0.93
N LEU A 67 -17.70 -16.36 -0.64
CA LEU A 67 -16.70 -16.96 -1.54
C LEU A 67 -17.01 -18.42 -1.85
N HIS A 68 -17.42 -19.20 -0.84
CA HIS A 68 -17.86 -20.58 -1.04
C HIS A 68 -19.04 -20.67 -2.02
N LEU A 69 -20.03 -19.78 -1.89
CA LEU A 69 -21.18 -19.73 -2.80
C LEU A 69 -20.77 -19.30 -4.21
N TYR A 70 -19.90 -18.30 -4.36
CA TYR A 70 -19.38 -17.87 -5.66
C TYR A 70 -18.66 -19.00 -6.39
N ARG A 71 -17.76 -19.71 -5.69
CA ARG A 71 -17.04 -20.87 -6.24
C ARG A 71 -18.00 -21.98 -6.67
N ARG A 72 -19.11 -22.18 -5.95
CA ARG A 72 -20.13 -23.18 -6.31
C ARG A 72 -20.96 -22.76 -7.52
N TRP A 73 -21.37 -21.49 -7.61
CA TRP A 73 -22.26 -21.00 -8.65
C TRP A 73 -21.55 -20.72 -9.98
N PHE A 74 -20.35 -20.17 -9.91
CA PHE A 74 -19.63 -19.65 -11.08
C PHE A 74 -18.37 -20.46 -11.39
N GLY A 75 -17.80 -21.12 -10.39
CA GLY A 75 -16.52 -21.80 -10.49
C GLY A 75 -15.39 -21.00 -9.84
N ALA A 76 -14.29 -21.69 -9.53
CA ALA A 76 -13.13 -21.08 -8.87
C ALA A 76 -12.35 -20.12 -9.79
N GLU A 77 -12.36 -20.36 -11.10
CA GLU A 77 -11.62 -19.58 -12.11
C GLU A 77 -12.54 -18.60 -12.88
N ASP A 78 -13.69 -18.24 -12.31
CA ASP A 78 -14.58 -17.24 -12.89
C ASP A 78 -14.19 -15.83 -12.46
N VAL A 79 -14.24 -14.87 -13.39
CA VAL A 79 -13.88 -13.46 -13.15
C VAL A 79 -14.70 -12.85 -12.01
N ARG A 80 -15.96 -13.25 -11.81
CA ARG A 80 -16.78 -12.78 -10.68
C ARG A 80 -16.24 -13.24 -9.34
N THR A 81 -15.69 -14.46 -9.28
CA THR A 81 -14.98 -14.98 -8.11
C THR A 81 -13.70 -14.17 -7.88
N ALA A 82 -12.97 -13.84 -8.94
CA ALA A 82 -11.79 -12.98 -8.85
C ALA A 82 -12.12 -11.57 -8.34
N THR A 83 -13.21 -10.95 -8.80
CA THR A 83 -13.68 -9.66 -8.30
C THR A 83 -14.00 -9.71 -6.80
N LEU A 84 -14.64 -10.78 -6.32
CA LEU A 84 -14.89 -10.96 -4.88
C LEU A 84 -13.58 -11.11 -4.09
N LEU A 85 -12.63 -11.90 -4.60
CA LEU A 85 -11.31 -12.08 -3.97
C LEU A 85 -10.55 -10.74 -3.87
N GLY A 86 -10.60 -9.91 -4.92
CA GLY A 86 -10.05 -8.55 -4.89
C GLY A 86 -10.66 -7.68 -3.79
N ARG A 87 -12.00 -7.66 -3.67
CA ARG A 87 -12.71 -6.94 -2.60
C ARG A 87 -12.36 -7.47 -1.20
N MET A 88 -12.21 -8.79 -1.06
CA MET A 88 -11.80 -9.42 0.21
C MET A 88 -10.38 -8.99 0.59
N ALA A 89 -9.47 -8.99 -0.37
CA ALA A 89 -8.09 -8.58 -0.17
C ALA A 89 -7.94 -7.11 0.23
N GLU A 90 -8.70 -6.23 -0.43
CA GLU A 90 -8.75 -4.79 -0.12
C GLU A 90 -9.26 -4.56 1.31
N TRP A 91 -10.39 -5.17 1.68
CA TRP A 91 -10.90 -5.09 3.06
C TRP A 91 -9.88 -5.61 4.09
N GLN A 92 -9.17 -6.70 3.79
CA GLN A 92 -8.14 -7.23 4.69
C GLN A 92 -6.95 -6.27 4.85
N MET A 93 -6.56 -5.55 3.80
CA MET A 93 -5.52 -4.50 3.88
C MET A 93 -6.02 -3.30 4.70
N GLU A 94 -7.28 -2.90 4.55
CA GLU A 94 -7.89 -1.85 5.38
C GLU A 94 -7.86 -2.23 6.87
N VAL A 95 -8.24 -3.46 7.21
CA VAL A 95 -8.16 -3.96 8.58
C VAL A 95 -6.71 -3.98 9.08
N PHE A 96 -5.76 -4.41 8.24
CA PHE A 96 -4.33 -4.33 8.59
C PHE A 96 -3.94 -2.90 8.97
N TYR A 97 -4.32 -1.90 8.16
CA TYR A 97 -4.00 -0.50 8.44
C TYR A 97 -4.65 0.02 9.71
N GLN A 98 -5.94 -0.26 9.90
CA GLN A 98 -6.67 0.14 11.10
C GLN A 98 -6.03 -0.46 12.36
N GLU A 99 -5.77 -1.76 12.36
CA GLU A 99 -5.19 -2.45 13.51
C GLU A 99 -3.74 -2.05 13.78
N LEU A 100 -2.98 -1.72 12.73
CA LEU A 100 -1.59 -1.28 12.88
C LEU A 100 -1.50 0.15 13.44
N LEU A 101 -2.38 1.05 13.00
CA LEU A 101 -2.38 2.47 13.38
C LEU A 101 -3.12 2.77 14.69
N THR A 102 -3.99 1.87 15.16
CA THR A 102 -4.76 2.07 16.38
C THR A 102 -3.83 2.31 17.58
N PRO A 103 -3.86 3.50 18.21
CA PRO A 103 -3.02 3.81 19.36
C PRO A 103 -3.34 2.90 20.54
N PHE A 104 -2.31 2.49 21.25
CA PHE A 104 -2.46 1.70 22.47
C PHE A 104 -3.14 2.51 23.58
N GLU A 105 -4.26 2.01 24.11
CA GLU A 105 -4.74 2.43 25.43
C GLU A 105 -3.98 1.67 26.51
N GLU A 106 -3.26 2.40 27.38
CA GLU A 106 -2.41 1.84 28.45
C GLU A 106 -3.11 0.83 29.38
N ALA A 107 -4.44 0.84 29.43
CA ALA A 107 -5.25 -0.09 30.19
C ALA A 107 -5.24 -1.54 29.65
N SER A 108 -4.85 -1.76 28.40
CA SER A 108 -5.06 -3.05 27.69
C SER A 108 -3.94 -4.08 27.88
N GLY A 109 -2.76 -3.70 28.39
CA GLY A 109 -1.64 -4.62 28.65
C GLY A 109 -0.90 -5.15 27.41
N VAL A 110 0.35 -5.60 27.60
CA VAL A 110 1.29 -6.02 26.53
C VAL A 110 0.83 -7.25 25.73
N ALA A 111 0.12 -8.18 26.35
CA ALA A 111 -0.35 -9.38 25.66
C ALA A 111 -1.40 -9.08 24.57
N ASN A 112 -2.20 -8.02 24.76
CA ASN A 112 -3.22 -7.63 23.79
C ASN A 112 -2.63 -6.91 22.59
N SER A 113 -1.52 -6.17 22.75
CA SER A 113 -0.84 -5.51 21.62
C SER A 113 -0.19 -6.50 20.66
N ASP A 114 0.39 -7.58 21.20
CA ASP A 114 1.01 -8.63 20.36
C ASP A 114 -0.07 -9.37 19.56
N GLN A 115 -1.22 -9.66 20.18
CA GLN A 115 -2.36 -10.28 19.50
C GLN A 115 -2.96 -9.39 18.41
N GLN A 116 -3.12 -8.09 18.69
CA GLN A 116 -3.64 -7.12 17.73
C GLN A 116 -2.72 -7.00 16.50
N ARG A 117 -1.41 -6.86 16.71
CA ARG A 117 -0.43 -6.79 15.63
C ARG A 117 -0.36 -8.11 14.86
N GLN A 118 -0.44 -9.24 15.56
CA GLN A 118 -0.51 -10.54 14.92
C GLN A 118 -1.74 -10.65 14.02
N LEU A 119 -2.92 -10.22 14.49
CA LEU A 119 -4.14 -10.20 13.69
C LEU A 119 -3.96 -9.34 12.44
N ALA A 120 -3.37 -8.15 12.56
CA ALA A 120 -3.09 -7.28 11.41
C ALA A 120 -2.26 -8.02 10.34
N PHE A 121 -1.12 -8.60 10.74
CA PHE A 121 -0.26 -9.33 9.80
C PHE A 121 -0.88 -10.63 9.27
N ASP A 122 -1.76 -11.28 10.03
CA ASP A 122 -2.55 -12.40 9.56
C ASP A 122 -3.55 -11.96 8.48
N MET A 123 -4.20 -10.80 8.62
CA MET A 123 -5.05 -10.21 7.58
C MET A 123 -4.25 -9.87 6.32
N LEU A 124 -3.07 -9.24 6.47
CA LEU A 124 -2.19 -8.92 5.35
C LEU A 124 -1.78 -10.17 4.56
N LYS A 125 -1.47 -11.27 5.26
CA LYS A 125 -1.12 -12.54 4.63
C LYS A 125 -2.31 -13.18 3.92
N GLN A 126 -3.52 -13.07 4.47
CA GLN A 126 -4.74 -13.55 3.80
C GLN A 126 -5.04 -12.71 2.55
N SER A 127 -4.80 -11.40 2.60
CA SER A 127 -4.92 -10.52 1.43
C SER A 127 -4.01 -10.97 0.30
N GLN A 128 -2.74 -11.28 0.58
CA GLN A 128 -1.81 -11.84 -0.42
C GLN A 128 -2.37 -13.08 -1.12
N VAL A 129 -2.96 -14.01 -0.37
CA VAL A 129 -3.56 -15.24 -0.95
C VAL A 129 -4.71 -14.88 -1.88
N ASN A 130 -5.61 -14.00 -1.44
CA ASN A 130 -6.77 -13.58 -2.23
C ASN A 130 -6.35 -12.80 -3.49
N LEU A 131 -5.35 -11.93 -3.40
CA LEU A 131 -4.78 -11.20 -4.54
C LEU A 131 -4.16 -12.16 -5.56
N ILE A 132 -3.35 -13.12 -5.10
CA ILE A 132 -2.73 -14.13 -5.99
C ILE A 132 -3.82 -14.93 -6.72
N ASP A 133 -4.85 -15.40 -6.01
CA ASP A 133 -5.94 -16.16 -6.62
C ASP A 133 -6.74 -15.30 -7.62
N ALA A 134 -6.98 -14.02 -7.31
CA ALA A 134 -7.64 -13.08 -8.22
C ALA A 134 -6.81 -12.83 -9.48
N ILE A 135 -5.52 -12.47 -9.33
CA ILE A 135 -4.58 -12.24 -10.44
C ILE A 135 -4.50 -13.47 -11.34
N LYS A 136 -4.30 -14.65 -10.75
CA LYS A 136 -4.25 -15.92 -11.50
C LYS A 136 -5.52 -16.12 -12.34
N THR A 137 -6.68 -15.83 -11.77
CA THR A 137 -7.97 -15.98 -12.47
C THR A 137 -8.12 -14.97 -13.61
N HIS A 138 -7.69 -13.73 -13.44
CA HIS A 138 -7.67 -12.73 -14.52
C HIS A 138 -6.73 -13.17 -15.66
N LEU A 139 -5.57 -13.73 -15.32
CA LEU A 139 -4.60 -14.23 -16.28
C LEU A 139 -5.13 -15.44 -17.08
N THR A 140 -5.77 -16.41 -16.43
CA THR A 140 -6.36 -17.58 -17.11
C THR A 140 -7.55 -17.20 -17.99
N ALA A 141 -8.32 -16.19 -17.60
CA ALA A 141 -9.42 -15.64 -18.39
C ALA A 141 -8.95 -14.87 -19.64
N GLY A 142 -7.65 -14.57 -19.76
CA GLY A 142 -7.11 -13.74 -20.85
C GLY A 142 -7.44 -12.25 -20.70
N ASN A 143 -7.82 -11.80 -19.51
CA ASN A 143 -8.18 -10.41 -19.22
C ASN A 143 -6.94 -9.56 -18.89
N TRP A 144 -5.95 -9.57 -19.78
CA TRP A 144 -4.72 -8.81 -19.62
C TRP A 144 -4.28 -8.21 -20.96
N PRO A 145 -3.79 -6.96 -20.99
CA PRO A 145 -3.73 -6.01 -19.87
C PRO A 145 -5.13 -5.46 -19.48
N SER A 146 -5.37 -5.20 -18.18
CA SER A 146 -6.57 -4.52 -17.69
C SER A 146 -6.25 -3.64 -16.48
N PRO A 147 -6.93 -2.49 -16.29
CA PRO A 147 -6.73 -1.63 -15.12
C PRO A 147 -6.95 -2.36 -13.80
N GLU A 148 -7.93 -3.26 -13.75
CA GLU A 148 -8.24 -4.06 -12.57
C GLU A 148 -7.09 -5.01 -12.23
N LEU A 149 -6.50 -5.67 -13.24
CA LEU A 149 -5.33 -6.53 -13.03
C LEU A 149 -4.12 -5.72 -12.53
N GLN A 150 -3.91 -4.52 -13.07
CA GLN A 150 -2.85 -3.63 -12.59
C GLN A 150 -3.05 -3.26 -11.12
N GLN A 151 -4.26 -2.88 -10.72
CA GLN A 151 -4.56 -2.55 -9.32
C GLN A 151 -4.31 -3.73 -8.37
N LEU A 152 -4.71 -4.95 -8.76
CA LEU A 152 -4.45 -6.15 -7.97
C LEU A 152 -2.95 -6.41 -7.78
N GLU A 153 -2.15 -6.20 -8.81
CA GLU A 153 -0.68 -6.32 -8.73
C GLU A 153 -0.07 -5.24 -7.84
N GLU A 154 -0.55 -3.99 -7.91
CA GLU A 154 -0.10 -2.89 -7.06
C GLU A 154 -0.38 -3.18 -5.57
N HIS A 155 -1.59 -3.63 -5.23
CA HIS A 155 -1.93 -4.07 -3.87
C HIS A 155 -1.06 -5.26 -3.42
N LEU A 156 -0.75 -6.19 -4.33
CA LEU A 156 0.10 -7.32 -4.01
C LEU A 156 1.54 -6.88 -3.73
N LEU A 157 2.08 -5.96 -4.53
CA LEU A 157 3.40 -5.36 -4.31
C LEU A 157 3.47 -4.64 -2.96
N GLU A 158 2.47 -3.80 -2.67
CA GLU A 158 2.35 -3.09 -1.39
C GLU A 158 2.32 -4.09 -0.22
N SER A 159 1.53 -5.16 -0.34
CA SER A 159 1.43 -6.17 0.72
C SER A 159 2.76 -6.88 1.01
N TYR A 160 3.59 -7.14 -0.01
CA TYR A 160 4.92 -7.73 0.19
C TYR A 160 5.88 -6.75 0.84
N TYR A 161 5.81 -5.47 0.49
CA TYR A 161 6.57 -4.43 1.17
C TYR A 161 6.20 -4.37 2.66
N LEU A 162 4.93 -4.24 2.99
CA LEU A 162 4.48 -4.17 4.39
C LEU A 162 4.91 -5.40 5.19
N PHE A 163 4.83 -6.59 4.58
CA PHE A 163 5.28 -7.83 5.19
C PHE A 163 6.80 -7.88 5.41
N ALA A 164 7.61 -7.42 4.45
CA ALA A 164 9.06 -7.31 4.62
C ALA A 164 9.48 -6.39 5.77
N TRP A 165 8.70 -5.33 6.03
CA TRP A 165 8.96 -4.37 7.11
C TRP A 165 8.31 -4.76 8.45
N ARG A 166 7.66 -5.92 8.54
CA ARG A 166 6.92 -6.40 9.73
C ARG A 166 7.64 -6.12 11.05
N GLN A 167 8.89 -6.54 11.18
CA GLN A 167 9.67 -6.36 12.42
C GLN A 167 9.76 -4.89 12.87
N VAL A 168 9.83 -3.96 11.91
CA VAL A 168 9.84 -2.53 12.19
C VAL A 168 8.46 -2.07 12.60
N LEU A 169 7.45 -2.41 11.80
CA LEU A 169 6.06 -1.94 11.99
C LEU A 169 5.46 -2.46 13.30
N GLU A 170 5.84 -3.67 13.73
CA GLU A 170 5.46 -4.23 15.04
C GLU A 170 6.02 -3.42 16.23
N THR A 171 7.16 -2.76 16.07
CA THR A 171 7.80 -1.98 17.14
C THR A 171 7.49 -0.48 17.08
N ASP A 172 7.24 0.02 15.88
CA ASP A 172 7.10 1.43 15.55
C ASP A 172 6.14 1.53 14.36
N PRO A 173 4.81 1.55 14.64
CA PRO A 173 3.76 1.55 13.62
C PRO A 173 3.62 2.89 12.91
N ASP A 174 4.43 3.88 13.27
CA ASP A 174 4.59 5.09 12.47
C ASP A 174 6.04 5.58 12.57
N PRO A 175 6.94 4.95 11.80
CA PRO A 175 8.36 5.29 11.85
C PRO A 175 8.65 6.68 11.26
N SER A 176 7.68 7.26 10.53
CA SER A 176 7.79 8.56 9.85
C SER A 176 7.55 9.73 10.81
N LEU A 177 6.56 9.60 11.72
CA LEU A 177 6.22 10.62 12.70
C LEU A 177 6.84 10.40 14.09
N SER A 178 7.45 9.24 14.36
CA SER A 178 7.95 8.95 15.71
C SER A 178 9.13 9.85 16.14
N ASN A 179 8.86 10.72 17.14
CA ASN A 179 9.86 11.53 17.85
C ASN A 179 10.85 10.70 18.69
N ARG A 180 10.65 9.38 18.76
CA ARG A 180 11.59 8.48 19.42
C ARG A 180 12.90 8.50 18.64
N THR A 181 13.93 9.10 19.22
CA THR A 181 15.30 8.97 18.72
C THR A 181 15.72 7.51 18.94
N PRO A 182 16.01 6.76 17.87
CA PRO A 182 16.41 5.37 18.03
C PRO A 182 17.77 5.34 18.73
N ARG A 183 17.87 4.51 19.77
CA ARG A 183 19.14 4.20 20.45
C ARG A 183 20.18 3.58 19.47
N ARG A 184 19.76 3.19 18.25
CA ARG A 184 20.57 2.73 17.11
C ARG A 184 19.96 3.13 15.73
N GLY A 185 20.25 4.33 15.22
CA GLY A 185 20.23 4.64 13.77
C GLY A 185 18.88 4.57 13.00
N SER A 186 18.95 4.74 11.67
CA SER A 186 17.81 4.80 10.72
C SER A 186 16.82 3.62 10.84
N VAL A 187 15.54 3.83 10.49
CA VAL A 187 14.47 2.81 10.42
C VAL A 187 14.91 1.59 9.59
N TYR A 188 15.61 1.83 8.48
CA TYR A 188 16.15 0.79 7.60
C TYR A 188 17.29 -0.05 8.23
N LYS A 189 17.86 0.38 9.36
CA LYS A 189 18.83 -0.43 10.14
C LYS A 189 18.17 -1.38 11.14
N ARG A 190 16.84 -1.31 11.32
CA ARG A 190 16.08 -2.21 12.20
C ARG A 190 15.61 -3.48 11.49
N VAL A 191 15.50 -3.47 10.17
CA VAL A 191 15.08 -4.64 9.39
C VAL A 191 16.23 -5.64 9.33
N ASN A 192 15.96 -6.89 9.71
CA ASN A 192 16.88 -7.99 9.45
C ASN A 192 16.80 -8.41 7.97
N MET A 193 17.67 -7.82 7.15
CA MET A 193 17.75 -8.09 5.71
C MET A 193 18.10 -9.55 5.39
N ASP A 194 18.72 -10.26 6.34
CA ASP A 194 19.09 -11.68 6.19
C ASP A 194 17.94 -12.63 6.60
N SER A 195 16.81 -12.11 7.08
CA SER A 195 15.66 -12.93 7.43
C SER A 195 15.03 -13.56 6.18
N ASN A 196 14.59 -14.82 6.31
CA ASN A 196 13.91 -15.50 5.20
C ASN A 196 12.64 -14.74 4.77
N GLU A 197 11.91 -14.13 5.70
CA GLU A 197 10.71 -13.33 5.38
C GLU A 197 11.04 -12.13 4.48
N PHE A 198 12.10 -11.39 4.80
CA PHE A 198 12.55 -10.24 3.99
C PHE A 198 12.99 -10.69 2.58
N ILE A 199 13.77 -11.77 2.49
CA ILE A 199 14.24 -12.33 1.21
C ILE A 199 13.05 -12.84 0.38
N GLN A 200 12.09 -13.52 1.00
CA GLN A 200 10.90 -14.01 0.30
C GLN A 200 10.08 -12.84 -0.24
N ALA A 201 9.79 -11.84 0.61
CA ALA A 201 9.05 -10.66 0.18
C ALA A 201 9.75 -9.93 -0.98
N PHE A 202 11.08 -9.77 -0.92
CA PHE A 202 11.87 -9.23 -2.04
C PHE A 202 11.60 -9.97 -3.35
N ASN A 203 11.76 -11.30 -3.33
CA ASN A 203 11.61 -12.14 -4.52
C ASN A 203 10.16 -12.11 -5.04
N GLN A 204 9.16 -12.08 -4.15
CA GLN A 204 7.77 -12.04 -4.57
C GLN A 204 7.39 -10.69 -5.18
N GLY A 205 7.83 -9.57 -4.61
CA GLY A 205 7.64 -8.25 -5.21
C GLY A 205 8.40 -8.07 -6.53
N LEU A 206 9.57 -8.70 -6.66
CA LEU A 206 10.29 -8.76 -7.94
C LEU A 206 9.45 -9.45 -9.02
N LEU A 207 8.83 -10.59 -8.71
CA LEU A 207 7.95 -11.30 -9.64
C LEU A 207 6.72 -10.45 -10.05
N VAL A 208 6.18 -9.62 -9.14
CA VAL A 208 5.09 -8.68 -9.46
C VAL A 208 5.56 -7.65 -10.49
N LEU A 209 6.69 -7.01 -10.25
CA LEU A 209 7.23 -5.96 -11.12
C LEU A 209 7.66 -6.51 -12.49
N GLU A 210 8.19 -7.74 -12.54
CA GLU A 210 8.48 -8.43 -13.79
C GLU A 210 7.21 -8.75 -14.60
N ARG A 211 6.10 -9.12 -13.93
CA ARG A 211 4.81 -9.30 -14.60
C ARG A 211 4.25 -7.98 -15.12
N LEU A 212 4.27 -6.92 -14.32
CA LEU A 212 3.87 -5.58 -14.76
C LEU A 212 4.68 -5.11 -15.96
N LEU A 213 5.99 -5.37 -15.97
CA LEU A 213 6.85 -5.05 -17.11
C LEU A 213 6.44 -5.85 -18.35
N THR A 214 6.14 -7.14 -18.17
CA THR A 214 5.65 -8.01 -19.24
C THR A 214 4.32 -7.50 -19.81
N TYR A 215 3.39 -7.03 -18.97
CA TYR A 215 2.12 -6.46 -19.42
C TYR A 215 2.35 -5.23 -20.31
N GLN A 216 3.24 -4.32 -19.91
CA GLN A 216 3.59 -3.15 -20.71
C GLN A 216 4.23 -3.53 -22.05
N GLN A 217 5.13 -4.51 -22.04
CA GLN A 217 5.83 -4.98 -23.25
C GLN A 217 4.91 -5.70 -24.24
N GLN A 218 3.82 -6.31 -23.77
CA GLN A 218 2.86 -7.05 -24.59
C GLN A 218 1.63 -6.23 -24.99
N THR A 219 1.48 -5.00 -24.48
CA THR A 219 0.38 -4.09 -24.83
C THR A 219 0.54 -3.57 -26.26
N PRO A 220 -0.47 -3.72 -27.14
CA PRO A 220 -0.48 -3.07 -28.45
C PRO A 220 -0.36 -1.55 -28.29
N ASP A 221 0.38 -0.87 -29.19
CA ASP A 221 0.66 0.57 -29.09
C ASP A 221 1.45 0.98 -27.83
N ARG A 222 2.42 0.13 -27.42
CA ARG A 222 3.40 0.38 -26.35
C ARG A 222 3.85 1.84 -26.31
N ASN A 223 3.63 2.46 -25.17
CA ASN A 223 4.22 3.74 -24.82
C ASN A 223 5.54 3.50 -24.05
N PRO A 224 6.72 3.89 -24.59
CA PRO A 224 8.00 3.73 -23.91
C PRO A 224 8.03 4.36 -22.51
N ALA A 225 7.25 5.43 -22.28
CA ALA A 225 7.17 6.07 -20.98
C ALA A 225 6.52 5.16 -19.92
N ASP A 226 5.53 4.36 -20.28
CA ASP A 226 4.82 3.49 -19.31
C ASP A 226 5.66 2.28 -18.91
N GLU A 227 6.43 1.72 -19.85
CA GLU A 227 7.44 0.71 -19.51
C GLU A 227 8.52 1.29 -18.60
N ALA A 228 8.99 2.49 -18.91
CA ALA A 228 10.05 3.10 -18.14
C ALA A 228 9.61 3.43 -16.71
N LYS A 229 8.32 3.76 -16.46
CA LYS A 229 7.76 3.84 -15.09
C LYS A 229 7.90 2.52 -14.33
N VAL A 230 7.60 1.38 -14.97
CA VAL A 230 7.73 0.07 -14.31
C VAL A 230 9.20 -0.26 -14.05
N LEU A 231 10.11 0.07 -14.96
CA LEU A 231 11.56 -0.06 -14.72
C LEU A 231 12.02 0.80 -13.55
N VAL A 232 11.50 2.02 -13.41
CA VAL A 232 11.77 2.88 -12.25
C VAL A 232 11.25 2.25 -10.96
N ALA A 233 10.02 1.74 -10.95
CA ALA A 233 9.47 1.03 -9.77
C ALA A 233 10.29 -0.22 -9.42
N LEU A 234 10.78 -0.95 -10.41
CA LEU A 234 11.70 -2.09 -10.25
C LEU A 234 13.03 -1.66 -9.62
N ALA A 235 13.61 -0.56 -10.10
CA ALA A 235 14.83 -0.01 -9.52
C ALA A 235 14.62 0.49 -8.08
N ASP A 236 13.49 1.16 -7.81
CA ASP A 236 13.08 1.59 -6.47
C ASP A 236 12.97 0.37 -5.53
N TRP A 237 12.38 -0.73 -6.00
CA TRP A 237 12.27 -1.98 -5.24
C TRP A 237 13.65 -2.55 -4.89
N HIS A 238 14.56 -2.67 -5.86
CA HIS A 238 15.93 -3.10 -5.60
C HIS A 238 16.63 -2.18 -4.59
N LEU A 239 16.41 -0.87 -4.69
CA LEU A 239 17.01 0.11 -3.79
C LEU A 239 16.48 -0.03 -2.35
N LEU A 240 15.17 -0.20 -2.18
CA LEU A 240 14.51 -0.41 -0.88
C LEU A 240 15.04 -1.65 -0.15
N PHE A 241 15.38 -2.71 -0.90
CA PHE A 241 15.91 -3.96 -0.37
C PHE A 241 17.46 -4.03 -0.32
N GLY A 242 18.14 -2.92 -0.63
CA GLY A 242 19.60 -2.82 -0.51
C GLY A 242 20.42 -3.38 -1.68
N HIS A 243 19.76 -3.82 -2.76
CA HIS A 243 20.36 -4.27 -4.02
C HIS A 243 20.82 -3.08 -4.88
N ASN A 244 21.75 -2.30 -4.33
CA ASN A 244 22.16 -1.01 -4.88
C ASN A 244 22.76 -1.09 -6.28
N LYS A 245 23.52 -2.16 -6.60
CA LYS A 245 24.19 -2.28 -7.90
C LYS A 245 23.17 -2.53 -9.01
N GLU A 246 22.25 -3.43 -8.74
CA GLU A 246 21.13 -3.82 -9.59
C GLU A 246 20.20 -2.62 -9.80
N ALA A 247 19.79 -1.94 -8.72
CA ALA A 247 19.00 -0.72 -8.79
C ALA A 247 19.63 0.31 -9.73
N MET A 248 20.94 0.60 -9.59
CA MET A 248 21.63 1.56 -10.45
C MET A 248 21.75 1.12 -11.90
N SER A 249 21.77 -0.18 -12.17
CA SER A 249 21.73 -0.70 -13.53
C SER A 249 20.37 -0.41 -14.17
N ILE A 250 19.30 -0.71 -13.44
CA ILE A 250 17.91 -0.59 -13.92
C ILE A 250 17.51 0.87 -14.08
N TYR A 251 17.89 1.78 -13.16
CA TYR A 251 17.63 3.22 -13.36
C TYR A 251 18.29 3.77 -14.62
N ARG A 252 19.51 3.34 -14.96
CA ARG A 252 20.17 3.76 -16.20
C ARG A 252 19.47 3.20 -17.43
N GLU A 253 18.91 2.00 -17.34
CA GLU A 253 18.10 1.43 -18.40
C GLU A 253 16.81 2.22 -18.60
N ALA A 254 16.09 2.54 -17.52
CA ALA A 254 14.89 3.36 -17.55
C ALA A 254 15.17 4.78 -18.08
N SER A 255 16.26 5.41 -17.66
CA SER A 255 16.67 6.73 -18.15
C SER A 255 16.92 6.71 -19.67
N LYS A 256 17.63 5.70 -20.19
CA LYS A 256 17.88 5.56 -21.63
C LYS A 256 16.61 5.34 -22.44
N SER A 257 15.63 4.60 -21.91
CA SER A 257 14.38 4.37 -22.61
C SER A 257 13.46 5.61 -22.63
N MET A 258 13.64 6.53 -21.67
CA MET A 258 12.89 7.79 -21.59
C MET A 258 13.48 8.93 -22.40
N THR A 259 14.79 8.93 -22.69
CA THR A 259 15.45 10.00 -23.45
C THR A 259 15.75 9.52 -24.87
N THR A 260 14.90 9.87 -25.83
CA THR A 260 15.14 9.53 -27.25
C THR A 260 16.02 10.55 -27.97
N GLU A 261 16.00 11.81 -27.52
CA GLU A 261 16.88 12.87 -28.01
C GLU A 261 17.79 13.43 -26.89
N PRO A 262 19.02 13.89 -27.20
CA PRO A 262 19.88 14.56 -26.23
C PRO A 262 19.21 15.85 -25.69
N GLY A 263 18.85 15.85 -24.41
CA GLY A 263 18.22 17.00 -23.73
C GLY A 263 16.72 16.83 -23.42
N GLU A 264 16.09 15.73 -23.85
CA GLU A 264 14.76 15.35 -23.41
C GLU A 264 14.78 14.99 -21.91
N LYS A 265 13.80 15.48 -21.15
CA LYS A 265 13.72 15.19 -19.71
C LYS A 265 13.08 13.84 -19.47
N ALA A 266 13.80 12.95 -18.79
CA ALA A 266 13.22 11.77 -18.16
C ALA A 266 12.43 12.23 -16.92
N TRP A 267 11.20 12.71 -17.10
CA TRP A 267 10.42 13.40 -16.05
C TRP A 267 10.23 12.59 -14.75
N GLU A 268 10.24 11.25 -14.81
CA GLU A 268 10.20 10.37 -13.63
C GLU A 268 11.54 10.29 -12.86
N LEU A 269 12.66 10.61 -13.53
CA LEU A 269 14.03 10.56 -13.00
C LEU A 269 14.69 11.94 -12.88
N ASP A 270 14.11 12.99 -13.46
CA ASP A 270 14.40 14.41 -13.19
C ASP A 270 13.15 15.11 -12.62
N PRO A 271 12.58 14.63 -11.51
CA PRO A 271 11.42 15.27 -10.93
C PRO A 271 11.83 16.62 -10.32
N VAL A 272 10.94 17.62 -10.43
CA VAL A 272 11.15 18.95 -9.83
C VAL A 272 11.29 18.87 -8.31
N GLN A 273 10.56 17.93 -7.71
CA GLN A 273 10.58 17.64 -6.28
C GLN A 273 11.13 16.22 -6.07
N PRO A 274 11.91 15.97 -5.00
CA PRO A 274 12.46 14.66 -4.74
C PRO A 274 11.36 13.67 -4.39
N VAL A 275 11.33 12.54 -5.07
CA VAL A 275 10.34 11.48 -4.84
C VAL A 275 10.77 10.62 -3.66
N VAL A 276 9.96 10.56 -2.61
CA VAL A 276 10.14 9.64 -1.48
C VAL A 276 9.64 8.25 -1.89
N ILE A 277 10.42 7.21 -1.62
CA ILE A 277 10.07 5.81 -1.93
C ILE A 277 9.84 5.02 -0.62
N PRO A 278 8.88 4.07 -0.60
CA PRO A 278 8.11 3.56 -1.73
C PRO A 278 6.97 4.47 -2.17
N THR A 279 6.73 4.59 -3.48
CA THR A 279 5.62 5.38 -4.05
C THR A 279 4.31 4.61 -4.18
N PHE A 280 4.35 3.28 -4.06
CA PHE A 280 3.20 2.39 -4.22
C PHE A 280 2.46 2.12 -2.91
N THR A 281 2.87 2.72 -1.80
CA THR A 281 2.21 2.55 -0.50
C THR A 281 1.80 3.87 0.11
N HIS A 282 0.57 3.91 0.64
CA HIS A 282 0.02 5.07 1.35
C HIS A 282 0.35 5.05 2.84
N TYR A 283 0.94 3.96 3.33
CA TYR A 283 1.28 3.78 4.74
C TYR A 283 2.39 4.71 5.23
N VAL A 284 3.32 5.07 4.34
CA VAL A 284 4.40 5.99 4.69
C VAL A 284 3.86 7.41 4.56
N GLU A 285 3.32 7.95 5.66
CA GLU A 285 2.92 9.34 5.72
C GLU A 285 4.11 10.26 5.38
N GLN A 286 3.83 11.28 4.56
CA GLN A 286 4.77 12.35 4.26
C GLN A 286 4.35 13.58 5.06
N PRO A 287 4.79 13.72 6.33
CA PRO A 287 4.40 14.84 7.22
C PRO A 287 4.70 16.24 6.68
N PHE A 288 5.53 16.29 5.65
CA PHE A 288 5.97 17.52 5.02
C PHE A 288 5.74 17.37 3.53
N SER A 289 4.99 18.31 2.96
CA SER A 289 4.76 18.39 1.53
C SER A 289 5.49 19.59 0.95
N THR A 290 5.90 19.52 -0.30
CA THR A 290 6.36 20.66 -1.08
C THR A 290 5.22 21.39 -1.79
N ASP A 291 3.99 20.88 -1.67
CA ASP A 291 2.79 21.50 -2.21
C ASP A 291 2.36 22.67 -1.34
N PHE A 292 2.13 23.80 -2.00
CA PHE A 292 1.71 25.02 -1.32
C PHE A 292 0.31 24.86 -0.74
N GLU A 293 0.21 25.08 0.57
CA GLU A 293 -1.05 25.19 1.29
C GLU A 293 -1.19 26.61 1.84
N GLU A 294 -2.31 27.26 1.50
CA GLU A 294 -2.54 28.65 1.88
C GLU A 294 -2.72 28.77 3.40
N GLY A 295 -1.84 29.53 4.03
CA GLY A 295 -1.83 29.73 5.49
C GLY A 295 -1.01 28.70 6.27
N SER A 296 -0.40 27.72 5.62
CA SER A 296 0.49 26.75 6.28
C SER A 296 1.87 27.33 6.55
N ASP A 297 2.45 26.98 7.69
CA ASP A 297 3.82 27.33 8.02
C ASP A 297 4.81 26.60 7.11
N TYR A 298 5.94 27.25 6.80
CA TYR A 298 6.92 26.73 5.86
C TYR A 298 8.32 26.61 6.45
N ILE A 299 9.11 25.72 5.87
CA ILE A 299 10.54 25.53 6.12
C ILE A 299 11.28 25.44 4.79
N ASP A 300 12.22 26.35 4.57
CA ASP A 300 13.15 26.36 3.43
C ASP A 300 14.38 25.52 3.76
N VAL A 301 14.55 24.41 3.03
CA VAL A 301 15.64 23.44 3.22
C VAL A 301 16.43 23.27 1.93
N SER A 302 17.75 23.15 2.04
CA SER A 302 18.59 22.62 0.97
C SER A 302 19.18 21.26 1.34
N PHE A 303 19.30 20.38 0.35
CA PHE A 303 20.00 19.09 0.49
C PHE A 303 20.29 18.48 -0.88
N SER A 304 21.21 17.52 -0.92
CA SER A 304 21.42 16.66 -2.09
C SER A 304 20.93 15.24 -1.84
N VAL A 305 20.50 14.57 -2.91
CA VAL A 305 20.16 13.14 -2.89
C VAL A 305 21.30 12.37 -3.53
N THR A 306 21.87 11.43 -2.78
CA THR A 306 22.92 10.56 -3.30
C THR A 306 22.37 9.54 -4.30
N ARG A 307 23.26 8.91 -5.07
CA ARG A 307 22.94 7.74 -5.93
C ARG A 307 22.25 6.58 -5.20
N TYR A 308 22.31 6.53 -3.87
CA TYR A 308 21.65 5.51 -3.07
C TYR A 308 20.38 6.04 -2.39
N GLY A 309 19.84 7.16 -2.85
CA GLY A 309 18.59 7.70 -2.35
C GLY A 309 18.64 8.27 -0.93
N ARG A 310 19.84 8.61 -0.43
CA ARG A 310 20.01 9.22 0.89
C ARG A 310 20.23 10.72 0.79
N ALA A 311 19.52 11.49 1.60
CA ALA A 311 19.73 12.92 1.75
C ALA A 311 21.08 13.23 2.45
N ARG A 312 21.82 14.20 1.92
CA ARG A 312 23.09 14.70 2.47
C ARG A 312 23.11 16.23 2.44
N ASN A 313 24.03 16.81 3.21
CA ASN A 313 24.26 18.25 3.29
C ASN A 313 22.94 19.00 3.55
N ILE A 314 22.14 18.50 4.50
CA ILE A 314 20.84 19.08 4.81
C ILE A 314 21.06 20.37 5.60
N GLU A 315 20.65 21.49 5.04
CA GLU A 315 20.72 22.81 5.67
C GLU A 315 19.32 23.43 5.73
N ILE A 316 18.91 23.88 6.92
CA ILE A 316 17.68 24.62 7.11
C ILE A 316 18.03 26.10 7.08
N SER A 317 17.46 26.84 6.13
CA SER A 317 17.84 28.23 5.84
C SER A 317 16.88 29.24 6.46
N ARG A 318 15.57 29.00 6.34
CA ARG A 318 14.50 29.87 6.85
C ARG A 318 13.27 29.06 7.21
N PHE A 319 12.48 29.51 8.16
CA PHE A 319 11.15 28.98 8.44
C PHE A 319 10.23 30.08 8.97
N SER A 320 8.93 29.83 9.03
CA SER A 320 7.93 30.78 9.55
C SER A 320 8.20 31.15 11.01
N ASP A 321 8.03 32.43 11.37
CA ASP A 321 8.34 32.95 12.73
C ASP A 321 7.47 32.35 13.84
N GLN A 322 6.29 31.81 13.50
CA GLN A 322 5.35 31.21 14.44
C GLN A 322 5.58 29.69 14.64
N LEU A 323 6.53 29.11 13.91
CA LEU A 323 6.79 27.68 13.92
C LEU A 323 7.53 27.26 15.20
N ASP A 324 7.08 26.18 15.84
CA ASP A 324 7.76 25.56 16.97
C ASP A 324 9.15 25.03 16.55
N ASP A 325 10.18 25.28 17.38
CA ASP A 325 11.56 24.80 17.21
C ASP A 325 11.68 23.28 17.04
N GLU A 326 10.68 22.50 17.47
CA GLU A 326 10.64 21.05 17.25
C GLU A 326 10.28 20.65 15.81
N VAL A 327 9.55 21.48 15.06
CA VAL A 327 9.11 21.14 13.71
C VAL A 327 10.28 21.06 12.71
N PRO A 328 11.24 21.99 12.69
CA PRO A 328 12.46 21.86 11.88
C PRO A 328 13.28 20.61 12.24
N LYS A 329 13.31 20.22 13.52
CA LYS A 329 14.00 18.99 13.96
C LYS A 329 13.29 17.73 13.47
N ARG A 330 11.94 17.73 13.45
CA ARG A 330 11.12 16.65 12.87
C ARG A 330 11.37 16.53 11.37
N LEU A 331 11.38 17.63 10.61
CA LEU A 331 11.70 17.63 9.18
C LEU A 331 13.11 17.08 8.93
N LEU A 332 14.11 17.55 9.70
CA LEU A 332 15.48 17.05 9.59
C LEU A 332 15.57 15.54 9.88
N SER A 333 14.84 15.06 10.91
CA SER A 333 14.79 13.63 11.26
C SER A 333 14.15 12.81 10.15
N TRP A 334 13.03 13.30 9.60
CA TRP A 334 12.33 12.69 8.47
C TRP A 334 13.23 12.61 7.24
N LEU A 335 13.78 13.73 6.76
CA LEU A 335 14.72 13.76 5.60
C LEU A 335 15.90 12.79 5.76
N LYS A 336 16.45 12.66 6.98
CA LYS A 336 17.55 11.71 7.27
C LYS A 336 17.12 10.25 7.25
N ARG A 337 15.87 9.96 7.60
CA ARG A 337 15.32 8.60 7.67
C ARG A 337 14.80 8.15 6.31
N SER A 338 14.17 9.06 5.56
CA SER A 338 13.56 8.80 4.27
C SER A 338 14.53 8.22 3.26
N GLN A 339 13.96 7.44 2.34
CA GLN A 339 14.61 6.94 1.16
C GLN A 339 14.03 7.70 -0.03
N PHE A 340 14.89 8.28 -0.87
CA PHE A 340 14.49 9.03 -2.05
C PHE A 340 14.84 8.27 -3.32
N ARG A 341 14.09 8.49 -4.39
CA ARG A 341 14.50 8.10 -5.74
C ARG A 341 15.72 8.93 -6.17
N PRO A 342 16.81 8.31 -6.64
CA PRO A 342 17.95 9.04 -7.19
C PRO A 342 17.57 9.84 -8.44
N ARG A 343 18.16 11.03 -8.59
CA ARG A 343 17.93 11.91 -9.74
C ARG A 343 18.92 11.63 -10.87
N PHE A 344 18.46 11.80 -12.09
CA PHE A 344 19.25 11.67 -13.31
C PHE A 344 19.02 12.88 -14.20
N VAL A 345 20.10 13.43 -14.76
CA VAL A 345 20.05 14.44 -15.82
C VAL A 345 20.63 13.81 -17.08
N GLY A 346 19.78 13.60 -18.08
CA GLY A 346 20.11 12.69 -19.19
C GLY A 346 20.32 11.27 -18.64
N ASN A 347 21.53 10.72 -18.84
CA ASN A 347 21.90 9.36 -18.43
C ASN A 347 22.96 9.32 -17.31
N GLU A 348 23.21 10.46 -16.65
CA GLU A 348 24.12 10.58 -15.51
C GLU A 348 23.36 10.88 -14.23
N ILE A 349 23.90 10.41 -13.11
CA ILE A 349 23.33 10.66 -11.78
C ILE A 349 23.55 12.12 -11.42
N ASP A 350 22.50 12.78 -10.96
CA ASP A 350 22.54 14.15 -10.46
C ASP A 350 22.46 14.15 -8.91
N GLU A 351 23.59 14.47 -8.27
CA GLU A 351 23.65 14.69 -6.81
C GLU A 351 23.75 16.19 -6.47
N SER A 352 23.30 17.09 -7.37
CA SER A 352 23.28 18.53 -7.12
C SER A 352 22.41 18.89 -5.92
N GLU A 353 22.75 20.02 -5.28
CA GLU A 353 21.94 20.59 -4.20
C GLU A 353 20.59 21.06 -4.75
N MET A 354 19.52 20.63 -4.10
CA MET A 354 18.15 21.12 -4.31
C MET A 354 17.79 22.10 -3.19
N ARG A 355 16.99 23.11 -3.52
CA ARG A 355 16.43 24.07 -2.55
C ARG A 355 14.92 24.00 -2.64
N LEU A 356 14.29 23.61 -1.54
CA LEU A 356 12.86 23.30 -1.49
C LEU A 356 12.23 24.01 -0.30
N ARG A 357 10.97 24.39 -0.47
CA ARG A 357 10.11 24.84 0.60
C ARG A 357 9.16 23.71 0.96
N TYR A 358 9.24 23.24 2.19
CA TYR A 358 8.29 22.30 2.77
C TYR A 358 7.23 23.05 3.57
N TYR A 359 5.99 22.61 3.47
CA TYR A 359 4.85 23.04 4.27
C TYR A 359 4.52 21.95 5.27
N CYS A 360 4.07 22.37 6.46
CA CYS A 360 3.62 21.46 7.50
C CYS A 360 2.16 21.09 7.21
N GLN A 361 1.87 19.80 7.10
CA GLN A 361 0.51 19.26 6.93
C GLN A 361 -0.17 18.98 8.27
#